data_AF-A0A2S6FX63-F1
#
_entry.id   AF-A0A2S6FX63-F1
#
_cell.length_a   1.000
_cell.length_b   1.000
_cell.length_c   1.000
_cell.angle_alpha   90.00
_cell.angle_beta   90.00
_cell.angle_gamma   90.00
#
_symmetry.space_group_name_H-M   'P 1'
#
loop_
_entity.id
_entity.type
_entity.pdbx_description
1 polymer ?
#
loop_
_entity_poly.entity_id
_entity_poly.type
_entity_poly.pdbx_seq_one_letter_code
_entity_poly.pdbx_strand_id
1 'polypeptide(L)'
;MNKDGSDNHKIGENKARNLNFDDKYIYYSNDDDNQCLYRIRYDGSENTKMTNAPAYFIFTFKNYDKIYIWSDDIKTNSIRSFSVDKNDFDIQLIDI
;
A
#
# COMPACT_ATOMS: atom_id res chain seq x y z
N MET A 1 3.22 -6.15 -18.54
CA MET A 1 2.62 -7.49 -18.70
C MET A 1 1.28 -7.37 -19.42
N ASN A 2 1.13 -8.11 -20.49
CA ASN A 2 -0.14 -8.30 -21.21
C ASN A 2 -1.06 -9.27 -20.44
N LYS A 3 -2.35 -9.28 -20.75
CA LYS A 3 -3.33 -10.16 -20.05
C LYS A 3 -3.04 -11.66 -20.17
N ASP A 4 -2.21 -12.05 -21.14
CA ASP A 4 -1.75 -13.43 -21.37
C ASP A 4 -0.45 -13.77 -20.62
N GLY A 5 0.09 -12.85 -19.81
CA GLY A 5 1.33 -13.03 -19.08
C GLY A 5 2.60 -12.68 -19.86
N SER A 6 2.50 -12.33 -21.14
CA SER A 6 3.65 -11.87 -21.93
C SER A 6 4.09 -10.45 -21.54
N ASP A 7 5.28 -10.04 -21.99
CA ASP A 7 5.85 -8.71 -21.70
C ASP A 7 5.92 -8.40 -20.19
N ASN A 8 6.37 -9.39 -19.42
CA ASN A 8 6.63 -9.19 -18.00
C ASN A 8 7.97 -8.47 -17.83
N HIS A 9 7.96 -7.38 -17.07
CA HIS A 9 9.15 -6.58 -16.77
C HIS A 9 9.11 -6.12 -15.32
N LYS A 10 10.29 -5.85 -14.77
CA LYS A 10 10.45 -5.38 -13.40
C LYS A 10 10.01 -3.92 -13.29
N ILE A 11 9.23 -3.59 -12.26
CA ILE A 11 8.75 -2.22 -11.99
C ILE A 11 9.56 -1.54 -10.87
N GLY A 12 10.03 -2.31 -9.88
CA GLY A 12 10.78 -1.78 -8.74
C GLY A 12 11.71 -2.81 -8.10
N GLU A 13 12.58 -2.32 -7.21
CA GLU A 13 13.61 -3.13 -6.54
C GLU A 13 13.13 -3.79 -5.23
N ASN A 14 12.08 -3.26 -4.60
CA ASN A 14 11.61 -3.75 -3.31
C ASN A 14 10.86 -5.08 -3.42
N LYS A 15 11.00 -5.92 -2.39
CA LYS A 15 10.17 -7.11 -2.21
C LYS A 15 8.75 -6.70 -1.81
N ALA A 16 7.85 -6.69 -2.79
CA ALA A 16 6.45 -6.32 -2.59
C ALA A 16 5.59 -7.52 -2.13
N ARG A 17 4.72 -7.29 -1.14
CA ARG A 17 3.62 -8.18 -0.71
C ARG A 17 2.28 -7.44 -0.71
N ASN A 18 1.19 -8.19 -0.59
CA ASN A 18 -0.18 -7.71 -0.33
C ASN A 18 -0.62 -6.53 -1.23
N LEU A 19 -0.34 -6.64 -2.52
CA LEU A 19 -0.52 -5.54 -3.47
C LEU A 19 -1.97 -5.24 -3.84
N ASN A 20 -2.24 -3.96 -4.05
CA ASN A 20 -3.45 -3.43 -4.66
C ASN A 20 -3.08 -2.24 -5.57
N PHE A 21 -4.04 -1.67 -6.30
CA PHE A 21 -3.73 -0.61 -7.26
C PHE A 21 -4.93 0.31 -7.51
N ASP A 22 -4.66 1.45 -8.13
CA ASP A 22 -5.68 2.30 -8.75
C ASP A 22 -5.21 2.80 -10.12
N ASP A 23 -5.88 3.79 -10.70
CA ASP A 23 -5.53 4.29 -12.04
C ASP A 23 -4.13 4.93 -12.10
N LYS A 24 -3.51 5.26 -10.96
CA LYS A 24 -2.28 6.07 -10.88
C LYS A 24 -1.12 5.35 -10.19
N TYR A 25 -1.36 4.53 -9.16
CA TYR A 25 -0.32 3.83 -8.41
C TYR A 25 -0.61 2.34 -8.21
N ILE A 26 0.46 1.59 -8.01
CA ILE A 26 0.48 0.29 -7.32
C ILE A 26 0.81 0.57 -5.86
N TYR A 27 0.06 -0.03 -4.95
CA TYR A 27 0.25 0.03 -3.51
C TYR A 27 0.67 -1.34 -3.00
N TYR A 28 1.65 -1.39 -2.11
CA TYR A 28 2.18 -2.67 -1.64
C TYR A 28 2.81 -2.55 -0.25
N SER A 29 2.94 -3.69 0.43
CA SER A 29 3.70 -3.82 1.66
C SER A 29 5.14 -4.16 1.32
N ASN A 30 6.10 -3.34 1.77
CA ASN A 30 7.51 -3.56 1.49
C ASN A 30 8.13 -4.51 2.53
N ASP A 31 8.40 -5.75 2.15
CA ASP A 31 9.03 -6.75 3.02
C ASP A 31 10.44 -6.38 3.45
N ASP A 32 11.16 -5.63 2.64
CA ASP A 32 12.51 -5.18 2.99
C ASP A 32 12.47 -4.07 4.06
N ASP A 33 11.29 -3.54 4.38
CA ASP A 33 11.07 -2.47 5.36
C ASP A 33 9.84 -2.75 6.24
N ASN A 34 9.90 -3.87 6.97
CA ASN A 34 8.92 -4.27 7.98
C ASN A 34 7.45 -4.25 7.49
N GLN A 35 7.21 -4.56 6.22
CA GLN A 35 5.89 -4.56 5.59
C GLN A 35 5.18 -3.19 5.62
N CYS A 36 5.92 -2.08 5.73
CA CYS A 36 5.35 -0.75 5.64
C CYS A 36 4.62 -0.55 4.29
N LEU A 37 3.58 0.29 4.27
CA LEU A 37 2.85 0.63 3.05
C LEU A 37 3.70 1.53 2.17
N TYR A 38 3.81 1.18 0.90
CA TYR A 38 4.45 1.95 -0.15
C TYR A 38 3.50 2.15 -1.33
N ARG A 39 3.81 3.14 -2.15
CA ARG A 39 3.23 3.30 -3.50
C ARG A 39 4.34 3.44 -4.55
N ILE A 40 4.05 3.01 -5.77
CA ILE A 40 4.93 3.19 -6.93
C ILE A 40 4.08 3.38 -8.20
N ARG A 41 4.55 4.19 -9.15
CA ARG A 41 3.90 4.34 -10.46
C ARG A 41 4.09 3.08 -11.30
N TYR A 42 3.23 2.92 -12.32
CA TYR A 42 3.33 1.81 -13.27
C TYR A 42 4.61 1.80 -14.10
N ASP A 43 5.28 2.95 -14.25
CA ASP A 43 6.58 3.09 -14.90
C ASP A 43 7.77 2.93 -13.93
N GLY A 44 7.52 2.58 -12.67
CA GLY A 44 8.54 2.43 -11.63
C GLY A 44 8.96 3.73 -10.93
N SER A 45 8.45 4.88 -11.38
CA SER A 45 8.76 6.17 -10.75
C SER A 45 7.97 6.39 -9.44
N GLU A 46 8.35 7.41 -8.69
CA GLU A 46 7.68 7.86 -7.45
C GLU A 46 7.48 6.75 -6.40
N ASN A 47 8.42 5.80 -6.30
CA ASN A 47 8.42 4.80 -5.24
C ASN A 47 8.58 5.48 -3.87
N THR A 48 7.50 5.50 -3.08
CA THR A 48 7.38 6.33 -1.87
C THR A 48 6.76 5.54 -0.72
N LYS A 49 7.39 5.59 0.46
CA LYS A 49 6.85 5.06 1.73
C LYS A 49 5.68 5.92 2.19
N MET A 50 4.56 5.29 2.56
CA MET A 50 3.35 5.96 3.04
C MET A 50 3.14 5.80 4.54
N THR A 51 3.55 4.68 5.15
CA THR A 51 3.36 4.43 6.59
C THR A 51 4.66 4.00 7.25
N ASN A 52 4.79 4.23 8.57
CA ASN A 52 5.85 3.65 9.41
C ASN A 52 5.42 2.39 10.16
N ALA A 53 4.18 1.94 9.93
CA ALA A 53 3.60 0.74 10.51
C ALA A 53 3.26 -0.26 9.38
N PRO A 54 3.26 -1.57 9.67
CA PRO A 54 3.00 -2.60 8.67
C PRO A 54 1.59 -2.50 8.10
N ALA A 55 1.44 -2.76 6.80
CA ALA A 55 0.14 -2.94 6.15
C ALA A 55 -0.04 -4.41 5.79
N TYR A 56 -0.85 -5.15 6.53
CA TYR A 56 -1.06 -6.59 6.30
C TYR A 56 -2.09 -6.87 5.20
N PHE A 57 -3.09 -6.00 5.08
CA PHE A 57 -4.10 -6.04 4.03
C PHE A 57 -4.26 -4.64 3.46
N ILE A 58 -4.35 -4.50 2.14
CA ILE A 58 -4.42 -3.22 1.44
C ILE A 58 -5.67 -3.21 0.55
N PHE A 59 -6.58 -2.28 0.82
CA PHE A 59 -7.80 -2.09 0.05
C PHE A 59 -7.83 -0.68 -0.54
N THR A 60 -7.97 -0.60 -1.85
CA THR A 60 -8.19 0.63 -2.60
C THR A 60 -9.58 0.62 -3.20
N PHE A 61 -10.18 1.80 -3.32
CA PHE A 61 -11.46 1.99 -3.99
C PHE A 61 -11.31 3.09 -5.03
N LYS A 62 -11.87 2.88 -6.22
CA LYS A 62 -11.82 3.86 -7.31
C LYS A 62 -12.56 5.13 -6.87
N ASN A 63 -11.98 6.30 -7.17
CA ASN A 63 -12.48 7.63 -6.80
C ASN A 63 -12.50 7.93 -5.29
N TYR A 64 -11.73 7.19 -4.47
CA TYR A 64 -11.51 7.51 -3.06
C TYR A 64 -10.07 8.03 -2.89
N ASP A 65 -9.93 9.07 -2.08
CA ASP A 65 -8.64 9.67 -1.72
C ASP A 65 -7.91 8.93 -0.60
N LYS A 66 -8.49 7.82 -0.12
CA LYS A 66 -7.94 7.03 0.99
C LYS A 66 -7.67 5.57 0.58
N ILE A 67 -6.72 4.97 1.27
CA ILE A 67 -6.40 3.54 1.26
C ILE A 67 -6.82 2.97 2.62
N TYR A 68 -7.43 1.80 2.64
CA TYR A 68 -7.81 1.14 3.88
C TYR A 68 -6.85 -0.02 4.13
N ILE A 69 -6.27 -0.06 5.34
CA ILE A 69 -5.30 -1.08 5.71
C ILE A 69 -5.63 -1.74 7.04
N TRP A 70 -5.17 -2.97 7.21
CA TRP A 70 -5.00 -3.56 8.55
C TRP A 70 -3.55 -3.39 8.99
N SER A 71 -3.35 -2.84 10.18
CA SER A 71 -2.04 -2.52 10.74
C SER A 71 -2.04 -2.77 12.25
N ASP A 72 -0.85 -2.85 12.83
CA ASP A 72 -0.66 -2.86 14.27
C ASP A 72 -1.20 -1.56 14.89
N ASP A 73 -2.03 -1.68 15.92
CA ASP A 73 -2.37 -0.63 16.86
C ASP A 73 -1.59 -0.84 18.17
N ILE A 74 -0.49 -0.10 18.32
CA ILE A 74 0.40 -0.18 19.47
C ILE A 74 -0.35 0.16 20.78
N LYS A 75 -1.38 1.01 20.73
CA LYS A 75 -2.10 1.44 21.93
C LYS A 75 -2.88 0.29 22.56
N THR A 76 -3.42 -0.59 21.72
CA THR A 76 -4.26 -1.71 22.14
C THR A 76 -3.55 -3.06 22.03
N ASN A 77 -2.35 -3.10 21.47
CA ASN A 77 -1.61 -4.32 21.15
C ASN A 77 -2.45 -5.30 20.33
N SER A 78 -3.11 -4.78 19.28
CA SER A 78 -4.00 -5.53 18.40
C SER A 78 -3.83 -5.13 16.94
N ILE A 79 -4.40 -5.90 16.01
CA ILE A 79 -4.49 -5.51 14.60
C ILE A 79 -5.82 -4.80 14.38
N ARG A 80 -5.79 -3.61 13.79
CA ARG A 80 -6.97 -2.78 13.53
C ARG A 80 -6.99 -2.21 12.13
N SER A 81 -8.15 -1.72 11.73
CA SER A 81 -8.36 -1.05 10.46
C SER A 81 -7.99 0.43 10.55
N PHE A 82 -7.26 0.92 9.56
CA PHE A 82 -6.86 2.31 9.41
C PHE A 82 -7.17 2.80 7.99
N SER A 83 -7.43 4.10 7.85
CA SER A 83 -7.38 4.77 6.56
C SER A 83 -6.08 5.55 6.44
N VAL A 84 -5.48 5.55 5.26
CA VAL A 84 -4.30 6.34 4.90
C VAL A 84 -4.68 7.28 3.77
N ASP A 85 -4.51 8.58 3.95
CA ASP A 85 -4.73 9.57 2.88
C ASP A 85 -3.69 9.40 1.76
N LYS A 86 -4.11 9.49 0.50
CA LYS A 86 -3.22 9.27 -0.64
C LYS A 86 -2.29 10.46 -0.92
N ASN A 87 -2.57 11.65 -0.40
CA ASN A 87 -1.85 12.87 -0.72
C ASN A 87 -0.82 13.21 0.35
N ASP A 88 -1.23 13.24 1.62
CA ASP A 88 -0.38 13.63 2.74
C ASP A 88 0.03 12.45 3.65
N PHE A 89 -0.51 11.26 3.37
CA PHE A 89 -0.24 10.02 4.09
C PHE A 89 -0.69 10.02 5.55
N ASP A 90 -1.63 10.91 5.91
CA ASP A 90 -2.23 10.90 7.23
C ASP A 90 -2.92 9.56 7.50
N ILE A 91 -2.66 8.99 8.67
CA ILE A 91 -3.17 7.68 9.07
C ILE A 91 -4.18 7.85 10.21
N GLN A 92 -5.39 7.37 9.98
CA GLN A 92 -6.50 7.50 10.91
C GLN A 92 -7.07 6.13 11.24
N LEU A 93 -7.26 5.88 12.53
CA LEU A 93 -7.93 4.70 13.03
C LEU A 93 -9.40 4.72 12.57
N ILE A 94 -9.91 3.56 12.17
CA ILE A 94 -11.32 3.40 11.83
C ILE A 94 -11.98 2.65 12.98
N ASP A 95 -12.84 3.35 13.71
CA ASP A 95 -13.74 2.77 14.70
C ASP A 95 -15.02 2.33 13.96
N ILE A 96 -15.40 1.06 14.13
CA ILE A 96 -16.59 0.44 13.53
C ILE A 96 -17.57 0.13 14.65
#